data_AF-A0A3A6NV68-F1
#
_entry.id   AF-A0A3A6NV68-F1
#
_cell.length_a   1.000
_cell.length_b   1.000
_cell.length_c   1.000
_cell.angle_alpha   90.00
_cell.angle_beta   90.00
_cell.angle_gamma   90.00
#
_symmetry.space_group_name_H-M   'P 1'
#
loop_
_entity.id
_entity.type
_entity.pdbx_description
1 polymer ?
#
loop_
_entity_poly.entity_id
_entity_poly.type
_entity_poly.pdbx_seq_one_letter_code
_entity_poly.pdbx_strand_id
1 'polypeptide(L)'
;MKGKSMSRTVIAVEVTQEIAEALQQLSVRCSSCCAIGDGFATHGASFTPATLLAMLAEDASKIITDPASWQSANLKHVFASHGYRVGEG
;
A
#
# COMPACT_ATOMS: atom_id res chain seq x y z
N MET A 1 -0.58 16.25 31.66
CA MET A 1 0.23 15.67 30.56
C MET A 1 -0.31 16.22 29.25
N LYS A 2 0.43 17.06 28.52
CA LYS A 2 -0.03 17.61 27.23
C LYS A 2 0.04 16.51 26.18
N GLY A 3 -1.10 16.10 25.64
CA GLY A 3 -1.18 15.12 24.55
C GLY A 3 -0.44 15.65 23.32
N LYS A 4 0.51 14.87 22.82
CA LYS A 4 1.23 15.16 21.58
C LYS A 4 0.19 15.13 20.45
N SER A 5 -0.07 16.28 19.83
CA SER A 5 -0.95 16.34 18.65
C SER A 5 -0.31 15.49 17.55
N MET A 6 -0.94 14.37 17.20
CA MET A 6 -0.52 13.58 16.05
C MET A 6 -0.99 14.32 14.80
N SER A 7 -0.06 14.96 14.09
CA SER A 7 -0.38 15.55 12.80
C SER A 7 -0.71 14.43 11.81
N ARG A 8 -1.92 14.43 11.29
CA ARG A 8 -2.30 13.52 10.21
C ARG A 8 -2.03 14.22 8.88
N THR A 9 -1.11 13.67 8.09
CA THR A 9 -0.91 14.11 6.70
C THR A 9 -1.94 13.42 5.82
N VAL A 10 -2.64 14.18 4.99
CA VAL A 10 -3.58 13.66 4.00
C VAL A 10 -2.94 13.78 2.62
N ILE A 11 -2.93 12.67 1.89
CA ILE A 11 -2.51 12.61 0.48
C ILE A 11 -3.76 12.26 -0.34
N ALA A 12 -4.07 13.08 -1.34
CA ALA A 12 -5.12 12.80 -2.31
C ALA A 12 -4.49 12.33 -3.62
N VAL A 13 -5.04 11.26 -4.20
CA VAL A 13 -4.60 10.72 -5.48
C VAL A 13 -5.80 10.70 -6.42
N GLU A 14 -5.66 11.34 -7.57
CA GLU A 14 -6.64 11.28 -8.64
C GLU A 14 -6.31 10.13 -9.57
N VAL A 15 -7.33 9.35 -9.92
CA VAL A 15 -7.24 8.24 -10.86
C VAL A 15 -8.40 8.32 -11.84
N THR A 16 -8.25 7.69 -12.99
CA THR A 16 -9.36 7.60 -13.95
C THR A 16 -10.45 6.68 -13.42
N GLN A 17 -11.66 6.80 -13.99
CA GLN A 17 -12.79 5.95 -13.63
C GLN A 17 -12.47 4.46 -13.84
N GLU A 18 -11.76 4.13 -14.93
CA GLU A 18 -11.37 2.75 -15.25
C GLU A 18 -10.46 2.16 -14.17
N ILE A 19 -9.51 2.95 -13.65
CA ILE A 19 -8.63 2.53 -12.56
C ILE A 19 -9.42 2.35 -11.26
N ALA A 20 -10.34 3.27 -10.96
CA ALA A 20 -11.20 3.18 -9.76
C ALA A 20 -12.04 1.89 -9.77
N GLU A 21 -12.63 1.54 -10.92
CA GLU A 21 -13.40 0.31 -11.09
C GLU A 21 -12.53 -0.94 -10.95
N ALA A 22 -11.33 -0.93 -11.54
CA ALA A 22 -10.38 -2.04 -11.40
C ALA A 22 -9.95 -2.24 -9.94
N LEU A 23 -9.68 -1.17 -9.19
CA LEU A 23 -9.36 -1.23 -7.77
C LEU A 23 -10.52 -1.77 -6.94
N GLN A 24 -11.76 -1.39 -7.27
CA GLN A 24 -12.95 -1.91 -6.59
C GLN A 24 -13.13 -3.42 -6.83
N GLN A 25 -12.92 -3.89 -8.07
CA GLN A 25 -12.95 -5.33 -8.37
C GLN A 25 -11.85 -6.09 -7.64
N LEU A 26 -10.64 -5.53 -7.58
CA LEU A 26 -9.53 -6.12 -6.84
C LEU A 26 -9.85 -6.25 -5.35
N SER A 27 -10.40 -5.20 -4.74
CA SER A 27 -10.72 -5.21 -3.30
C SER A 27 -11.78 -6.27 -2.95
N VAL A 28 -12.78 -6.46 -3.81
CA VAL A 28 -13.77 -7.54 -3.65
C VAL A 28 -13.09 -8.90 -3.71
N ARG A 29 -12.23 -9.15 -4.71
CA ARG A 29 -11.53 -10.43 -4.87
C ARG A 29 -10.64 -10.74 -3.65
N CYS A 30 -9.83 -9.77 -3.21
CA CYS A 30 -8.98 -9.94 -2.03
C CYS A 30 -9.81 -10.24 -0.77
N SER A 31 -10.94 -9.55 -0.58
CA SER A 31 -11.84 -9.78 0.56
C SER A 31 -12.45 -11.18 0.51
N SER A 32 -12.91 -11.63 -0.66
CA SER A 32 -13.45 -12.97 -0.85
C SER A 32 -12.40 -14.05 -0.56
N CYS A 33 -11.18 -13.90 -1.07
CA CYS A 33 -10.08 -14.83 -0.82
C CYS A 33 -9.68 -14.90 0.67
N CYS A 34 -9.70 -13.78 1.38
CA CYS A 34 -9.43 -13.79 2.83
C CYS A 34 -10.56 -14.45 3.62
N ALA A 35 -11.82 -14.25 3.20
CA ALA A 35 -12.98 -14.83 3.88
C ALA A 35 -13.03 -16.37 3.78
N ILE A 36 -12.48 -16.95 2.71
CA ILE A 36 -12.42 -18.42 2.53
C ILE A 36 -11.21 -19.08 3.23
N GLY A 37 -10.37 -18.30 3.92
CA GLY A 37 -9.22 -18.81 4.68
C GLY A 37 -7.93 -19.04 3.90
N ASP A 38 -7.93 -18.73 2.59
CA ASP A 38 -6.75 -18.84 1.71
C ASP A 38 -5.84 -17.60 1.76
N GLY A 39 -6.06 -16.68 2.70
CA GLY A 39 -5.33 -15.41 2.80
C GLY A 39 -4.98 -15.00 4.23
N PHE A 40 -3.88 -14.25 4.36
CA PHE A 40 -3.48 -13.59 5.60
C PHE A 40 -3.65 -12.08 5.46
N ALA A 41 -4.62 -11.50 6.18
CA ALA A 41 -4.99 -10.10 6.03
C ALA A 41 -4.41 -9.24 7.17
N THR A 42 -3.22 -8.66 6.96
CA THR A 42 -2.52 -7.81 7.95
C THR A 42 -3.27 -6.52 8.30
N HIS A 43 -4.19 -6.07 7.44
CA HIS A 43 -4.98 -4.85 7.60
C HIS A 43 -6.47 -5.13 7.84
N GLY A 44 -6.83 -6.35 8.23
CA GLY A 44 -8.20 -6.77 8.50
C GLY A 44 -8.88 -7.49 7.33
N ALA A 45 -9.99 -8.17 7.60
CA ALA A 45 -10.61 -9.12 6.68
C ALA A 45 -11.44 -8.50 5.53
N SER A 46 -11.54 -7.16 5.45
CA SER A 46 -12.34 -6.47 4.43
C SER A 46 -11.52 -5.38 3.76
N PHE A 47 -11.30 -5.53 2.46
CA PHE A 47 -10.52 -4.62 1.64
C PHE A 47 -11.45 -3.67 0.88
N THR A 48 -11.13 -2.38 1.02
CA THR A 48 -11.60 -1.29 0.15
C THR A 48 -10.44 -0.81 -0.73
N PRO A 49 -10.71 -0.07 -1.83
CA PRO A 49 -9.65 0.60 -2.59
C PRO A 49 -8.72 1.43 -1.70
N ALA A 50 -9.28 2.16 -0.71
CA ALA A 50 -8.50 2.96 0.22
C ALA A 50 -7.52 2.13 1.05
N THR A 51 -7.95 0.98 1.58
CA THR A 51 -7.07 0.10 2.37
C THR A 51 -5.97 -0.56 1.52
N LEU A 52 -6.26 -0.88 0.25
CA LEU A 52 -5.25 -1.41 -0.67
C LEU A 52 -4.17 -0.35 -0.98
N LEU A 53 -4.60 0.88 -1.27
CA LEU A 53 -3.67 1.99 -1.53
C LEU A 53 -2.86 2.36 -0.29
N ALA A 54 -3.46 2.30 0.90
CA ALA A 54 -2.73 2.51 2.15
C ALA A 54 -1.63 1.46 2.35
N MET A 55 -1.91 0.18 2.10
CA MET A 55 -0.91 -0.90 2.18
C MET A 55 0.26 -0.66 1.22
N LEU A 56 -0.03 -0.25 -0.03
CA LEU A 56 1.01 0.07 -1.01
C LEU A 56 1.85 1.28 -0.57
N ALA A 57 1.23 2.30 0.02
CA ALA A 57 1.94 3.46 0.54
C ALA A 57 2.82 3.10 1.76
N GLU A 58 2.33 2.24 2.65
CA GLU A 58 3.10 1.71 3.78
C GLU A 58 4.32 0.91 3.30
N ASP A 59 4.14 0.00 2.35
CA ASP A 59 5.26 -0.77 1.79
C ASP A 59 6.25 0.13 1.03
N ALA A 60 5.79 1.14 0.30
CA ALA A 60 6.67 2.14 -0.32
C ALA A 60 7.50 2.91 0.72
N SER A 61 6.93 3.22 1.88
CA SER A 61 7.65 3.89 2.96
C SER A 61 8.81 3.06 3.52
N LYS A 62 8.70 1.72 3.48
CA LYS A 62 9.75 0.80 3.93
C LYS A 62 11.03 0.94 3.14
N ILE A 63 10.99 1.42 1.89
CA ILE A 63 12.21 1.68 1.13
C ILE A 63 13.15 2.62 1.90
N ILE A 64 12.59 3.55 2.68
CA ILE A 64 13.33 4.49 3.52
C ILE A 64 13.49 3.95 4.95
N THR A 65 12.43 3.41 5.55
CA THR A 65 12.41 3.07 6.99
C THR A 65 12.96 1.67 7.32
N ASP A 66 12.98 0.76 6.34
CA ASP A 66 13.53 -0.59 6.43
C ASP A 66 14.03 -1.07 5.04
N PRO A 67 15.15 -0.51 4.56
CA PRO A 67 15.64 -0.71 3.19
C PRO A 67 16.08 -2.14 2.86
N ALA A 68 16.30 -2.97 3.88
CA ALA A 68 16.72 -4.36 3.77
C ALA A 68 15.53 -5.35 3.77
N SER A 69 14.32 -4.88 4.05
CA SER A 69 13.12 -5.73 3.99
C SER A 69 12.86 -6.26 2.60
N TRP A 70 12.20 -7.42 2.54
CA TRP A 70 11.81 -8.04 1.27
C TRP A 70 10.87 -7.14 0.46
N GLN A 71 9.98 -6.39 1.12
CA GLN A 71 9.07 -5.43 0.47
C GLN A 71 9.88 -4.31 -0.19
N SER A 72 10.86 -3.75 0.52
CA SER A 72 11.72 -2.70 0.01
C SER A 72 12.53 -3.16 -1.21
N ALA A 73 13.08 -4.37 -1.19
CA ALA A 73 13.80 -4.91 -2.33
C ALA A 73 12.91 -5.04 -3.59
N ASN A 74 11.69 -5.55 -3.44
CA ASN A 74 10.75 -5.69 -4.56
C ASN A 74 10.26 -4.34 -5.06
N LEU A 75 9.93 -3.40 -4.16
CA LEU A 75 9.49 -2.08 -4.59
C LEU A 75 10.61 -1.29 -5.26
N LYS A 76 11.85 -1.34 -4.76
CA LYS A 76 13.01 -0.74 -5.47
C LYS A 76 13.09 -1.23 -6.93
N HIS A 77 12.82 -2.51 -7.18
CA HIS A 77 12.77 -3.06 -8.54
C HIS A 77 11.63 -2.44 -9.38
N VAL A 78 10.42 -2.31 -8.82
CA VAL A 78 9.30 -1.62 -9.48
C VAL A 78 9.65 -0.17 -9.81
N PHE A 79 10.23 0.58 -8.87
CA PHE A 79 10.64 1.95 -9.12
C PHE A 79 11.72 2.03 -10.21
N ALA A 80 12.70 1.12 -10.18
CA ALA A 80 13.76 1.05 -11.19
C ALA A 80 13.24 0.70 -12.59
N SER A 81 12.21 -0.14 -12.72
CA SER A 81 11.62 -0.48 -14.04
C SER A 81 10.93 0.73 -14.70
N HIS A 82 10.55 1.73 -13.91
CA HIS A 82 10.07 3.03 -14.38
C HIS A 82 11.17 4.10 -14.50
N GLY A 83 12.44 3.74 -14.32
CA GLY A 83 13.59 4.64 -14.43
C GLY A 83 13.87 5.50 -13.19
N TYR A 84 13.15 5.29 -12.08
CA TYR A 84 13.40 6.02 -10.85
C TYR A 84 14.64 5.50 -10.13
N ARG A 85 15.43 6.41 -9.56
CA ARG A 85 16.58 6.09 -8.71
C ARG A 85 16.21 6.36 -7.26
N VAL A 86 15.92 5.30 -6.51
CA VAL A 86 15.74 5.40 -5.07
C VAL A 86 17.13 5.20 -4.46
N GLY A 87 17.71 6.27 -3.89
CA GLY A 87 19.09 6.26 -3.39
C GLY A 87 19.35 5.12 -2.40
N GLU A 88 20.60 4.69 -2.29
CA GLU A 88 21.02 3.84 -1.16
C GLU A 88 21.13 4.74 0.06
N GLY A 89 20.28 4.51 1.07
CA GLY A 89 20.36 5.19 2.35
C GLY A 89 21.61 4.80 3.13
#